data_AF-A0A9D8A624-F1
#
_entry.id   AF-A0A9D8A624-F1
#
_cell.length_a   1.000
_cell.length_b   1.000
_cell.length_c   1.000
_cell.angle_alpha   90.00
_cell.angle_beta   90.00
_cell.angle_gamma   90.00
#
_symmetry.space_group_name_H-M   'P 1'
#
loop_
_entity.id
_entity.type
_entity.pdbx_description
1 polymer ?
#
loop_
_entity_poly.entity_id
_entity_poly.type
_entity_poly.pdbx_seq_one_letter_code
_entity_poly.pdbx_strand_id
1 'polypeptide(L)'
;MKDYLICISDLIHSLQGERGFSTLFIREKDNGDITKLKNYFQNTNNSVKEVKEIFNQLKKQGELDTEQLELIANISLHLSKLTIKREATTTEQISTAEIFDFYTFGLITPLIQLISSFSLKIKNIHPNAVSAFVFFIQWKEKVGLERLILLRGFIKHDFDNNEYQERIEFLFNEQNYYKKSFISLATIEQQEIVESIYDVPDFEILNKIRAQLSQKNVSDIISKIQVSDWFELISKKL
;
A
#
# COMPACT_ATOMS: atom_id res chain seq x y z
N MET A 1 -2.61 10.96 -20.46
CA MET A 1 -3.41 10.85 -19.22
C MET A 1 -3.50 9.42 -18.71
N LYS A 2 -4.01 8.44 -19.49
CA LYS A 2 -4.05 7.03 -19.05
C LYS A 2 -2.66 6.49 -18.68
N ASP A 3 -1.64 6.74 -19.52
CA ASP A 3 -0.26 6.33 -19.23
C ASP A 3 0.30 6.99 -17.96
N TYR A 4 -0.15 8.21 -17.64
CA TYR A 4 0.24 8.89 -16.40
C TYR A 4 -0.36 8.20 -15.17
N LEU A 5 -1.59 7.69 -15.28
CA LEU A 5 -2.21 6.93 -14.19
C LEU A 5 -1.44 5.63 -13.94
N ILE A 6 -1.01 4.93 -15.00
CA ILE A 6 -0.22 3.69 -14.88
C ILE A 6 1.07 3.95 -14.11
N CYS A 7 1.90 4.92 -14.54
CA CYS A 7 3.16 5.20 -13.86
C CYS A 7 2.97 5.66 -12.39
N ILE A 8 1.90 6.42 -12.10
CA ILE A 8 1.59 6.83 -10.72
C ILE A 8 1.13 5.61 -9.90
N SER A 9 0.31 4.72 -10.47
CA SER A 9 -0.08 3.46 -9.84
C SER A 9 1.12 2.55 -9.56
N ASP A 10 2.08 2.47 -10.48
CA ASP A 10 3.31 1.70 -10.32
C ASP A 10 4.17 2.27 -9.19
N LEU A 11 4.29 3.60 -9.11
CA LEU A 11 4.98 4.23 -7.98
C LEU A 11 4.27 3.96 -6.65
N ILE A 12 2.93 4.03 -6.60
CA ILE A 12 2.16 3.67 -5.40
C ILE A 12 2.45 2.21 -5.00
N HIS A 13 2.43 1.27 -5.94
CA HIS A 13 2.73 -0.14 -5.68
C HIS A 13 4.16 -0.34 -5.15
N SER A 14 5.17 0.24 -5.83
CA SER A 14 6.57 0.15 -5.41
C SER A 14 6.80 0.71 -4.01
N LEU A 15 6.21 1.88 -3.70
CA LEU A 15 6.28 2.49 -2.36
C LEU A 15 5.56 1.67 -1.28
N GLN A 16 4.43 1.05 -1.60
CA GLN A 16 3.73 0.13 -0.68
C GLN A 16 4.58 -1.09 -0.36
N GLY A 17 5.28 -1.64 -1.37
CA GLY A 17 6.26 -2.71 -1.22
C GLY A 17 7.43 -2.30 -0.33
N GLU A 18 8.06 -1.17 -0.65
CA GLU A 18 9.19 -0.63 0.10
C GLU A 18 8.83 -0.29 1.55
N ARG A 19 7.68 0.34 1.81
CA ARG A 19 7.17 0.60 3.16
C ARG A 19 7.03 -0.69 3.96
N GLY A 20 6.38 -1.69 3.34
CA GLY A 20 6.14 -2.99 3.95
C GLY A 20 7.44 -3.66 4.34
N PHE A 21 8.35 -3.80 3.38
CA PHE A 21 9.60 -4.54 3.60
C PHE A 21 10.57 -3.78 4.50
N SER A 22 10.64 -2.44 4.42
CA SER A 22 11.43 -1.64 5.36
C SER A 22 10.97 -1.83 6.80
N THR A 23 9.66 -1.96 7.01
CA THR A 23 9.10 -2.21 8.35
C THR A 23 9.39 -3.63 8.83
N LEU A 24 9.33 -4.62 7.94
CA LEU A 24 9.74 -5.99 8.23
C LEU A 24 11.23 -6.04 8.62
N PHE A 25 12.10 -5.42 7.82
CA PHE A 25 13.54 -5.36 8.06
C PHE A 25 13.88 -4.79 9.45
N ILE A 26 13.33 -3.61 9.81
CA ILE A 26 13.53 -3.02 11.14
C ILE A 26 13.03 -3.93 12.28
N ARG A 27 12.02 -4.75 12.01
CA ARG A 27 11.44 -5.67 13.00
C ARG A 27 12.25 -6.96 13.15
N GLU A 28 12.90 -7.41 12.08
CA GLU A 28 13.79 -8.57 12.07
C GLU A 28 15.21 -8.24 12.57
N LYS A 29 15.58 -6.95 12.61
CA LYS A 29 16.90 -6.45 13.08
C LYS A 29 18.04 -7.16 12.35
N ASP A 30 19.00 -7.73 13.10
CA ASP A 30 20.18 -8.45 12.61
C ASP A 30 19.86 -9.63 11.66
N ASN A 31 18.61 -10.10 11.60
CA ASN A 31 18.17 -11.17 10.71
C ASN A 31 17.51 -10.67 9.41
N GLY A 32 17.40 -9.36 9.21
CA GLY A 32 16.73 -8.77 8.05
C GLY A 32 17.50 -9.00 6.75
N ASP A 33 16.78 -9.33 5.67
CA ASP A 33 17.38 -9.50 4.35
C ASP A 33 17.67 -8.14 3.68
N ILE A 34 18.87 -7.62 3.89
CA ILE A 34 19.32 -6.36 3.29
C ILE A 34 19.36 -6.40 1.76
N THR A 35 19.56 -7.57 1.15
CA THR A 35 19.59 -7.72 -0.31
C THR A 35 18.18 -7.54 -0.87
N LYS A 36 17.20 -8.21 -0.27
CA LYS A 36 15.77 -8.04 -0.63
C LYS A 36 15.29 -6.61 -0.36
N LEU A 37 15.74 -5.97 0.73
CA LEU A 37 15.45 -4.56 1.00
C LEU A 37 15.98 -3.64 -0.12
N LYS A 38 17.23 -3.83 -0.54
CA LYS A 38 17.83 -3.05 -1.63
C LYS A 38 17.10 -3.26 -2.97
N ASN A 39 16.58 -4.46 -3.23
CA ASN A 39 15.74 -4.71 -4.41
C ASN A 39 14.45 -3.87 -4.40
N TYR A 40 13.78 -3.75 -3.25
CA TYR A 40 12.63 -2.83 -3.11
C TYR A 40 13.03 -1.38 -3.38
N PHE A 41 14.18 -0.92 -2.88
CA PHE A 41 14.68 0.43 -3.16
C PHE A 41 14.91 0.67 -4.65
N GLN A 42 15.47 -0.33 -5.34
CA GLN A 42 15.77 -0.26 -6.76
C GLN A 42 14.50 -0.25 -7.61
N ASN A 43 13.50 -1.07 -7.28
CA ASN A 43 12.19 -1.07 -7.94
C ASN A 43 11.51 0.31 -7.81
N THR A 44 11.49 0.88 -6.60
CA THR A 44 10.96 2.23 -6.38
C THR A 44 11.74 3.28 -7.16
N ASN A 45 13.07 3.19 -7.26
CA ASN A 45 13.86 4.16 -8.05
C ASN A 45 13.44 4.19 -9.52
N ASN A 46 13.11 3.04 -10.10
CA ASN A 46 12.64 2.97 -11.48
C ASN A 46 11.31 3.72 -11.64
N SER A 47 10.31 3.43 -10.79
CA SER A 47 9.01 4.14 -10.83
C SER A 47 9.13 5.63 -10.50
N VAL A 48 10.05 6.02 -9.59
CA VAL A 48 10.31 7.43 -9.25
C VAL A 48 10.85 8.19 -10.45
N LYS A 49 11.73 7.57 -11.25
CA LYS A 49 12.27 8.20 -12.46
C LYS A 49 11.16 8.52 -13.45
N GLU A 50 10.31 7.55 -13.75
CA GLU A 50 9.19 7.70 -14.69
C GLU A 50 8.20 8.78 -14.23
N VAL A 51 7.80 8.77 -12.96
CA VAL A 51 6.87 9.77 -12.42
C VAL A 51 7.48 11.18 -12.43
N LYS A 52 8.78 11.34 -12.17
CA LYS A 52 9.46 12.65 -12.27
C LYS A 52 9.44 13.20 -13.69
N GLU A 53 9.61 12.34 -14.70
CA GLU A 53 9.52 12.73 -16.11
C GLU A 53 8.10 13.22 -16.44
N ILE A 54 7.08 12.48 -16.00
CA ILE A 54 5.66 12.87 -16.16
C ILE A 54 5.35 14.20 -15.47
N PHE A 55 5.79 14.40 -14.23
CA PHE A 55 5.56 15.65 -13.51
C PHE A 55 6.20 16.85 -14.21
N ASN A 56 7.40 16.68 -14.76
CA ASN A 56 8.06 17.72 -15.54
C ASN A 56 7.32 18.01 -16.86
N GLN A 57 6.82 16.98 -17.53
CA GLN A 57 6.03 17.14 -18.76
C GLN A 57 4.72 17.89 -18.49
N LEU A 58 3.95 17.47 -17.50
CA LEU A 58 2.68 18.10 -17.11
C LEU A 58 2.85 19.58 -16.74
N LYS A 59 3.91 19.91 -15.99
CA LYS A 59 4.26 21.30 -15.66
C LYS A 59 4.54 22.14 -16.91
N LYS A 60 5.30 21.60 -17.87
CA LYS A 60 5.61 22.31 -19.12
C LYS A 60 4.39 22.55 -20.01
N GLN A 61 3.45 21.60 -20.00
CA GLN A 61 2.22 21.70 -20.80
C GLN A 61 1.18 22.65 -20.19
N GLY A 62 1.33 23.05 -18.92
CA GLY A 62 0.36 23.91 -18.24
C GLY A 62 -0.97 23.22 -17.95
N GLU A 63 -0.98 21.89 -17.86
CA GLU A 63 -2.19 21.07 -17.68
C GLU A 63 -2.63 20.92 -16.19
N LEU A 64 -1.85 21.50 -15.29
CA LEU A 64 -2.01 21.37 -13.84
C LEU A 64 -2.71 22.58 -13.23
N ASP A 65 -3.68 22.31 -12.37
CA ASP A 65 -4.27 23.32 -11.49
C ASP A 65 -3.42 23.52 -10.22
N THR A 66 -3.78 24.52 -9.40
CA THR A 66 -3.04 24.87 -8.18
C THR A 66 -2.92 23.71 -7.20
N GLU A 67 -4.00 22.97 -6.96
CA GLU A 67 -4.02 21.84 -6.03
C GLU A 67 -3.08 20.71 -6.52
N GLN A 68 -3.11 20.40 -7.81
CA GLN A 68 -2.22 19.41 -8.40
C GLN A 68 -0.74 19.83 -8.34
N LEU A 69 -0.45 21.13 -8.55
CA LEU A 69 0.91 21.66 -8.41
C LEU A 69 1.43 21.51 -6.98
N GLU A 70 0.59 21.80 -5.99
CA GLU A 70 0.91 21.63 -4.57
C GLU A 70 1.15 20.16 -4.20
N LEU A 71 0.27 19.26 -4.63
CA LEU A 71 0.44 17.81 -4.44
C LEU A 71 1.76 17.32 -5.05
N ILE A 72 2.04 17.71 -6.30
CA ILE A 72 3.28 17.31 -6.98
C ILE A 72 4.51 17.89 -6.26
N ALA A 73 4.45 19.13 -5.78
CA ALA A 73 5.55 19.73 -5.02
C ALA A 73 5.80 18.97 -3.72
N ASN A 74 4.73 18.64 -2.97
CA ASN A 74 4.82 17.87 -1.73
C ASN A 74 5.39 16.46 -1.96
N ILE A 75 4.89 15.75 -2.98
CA ILE A 75 5.39 14.42 -3.37
C ILE A 75 6.88 14.52 -3.76
N SER A 76 7.25 15.50 -4.59
CA SER A 76 8.64 15.68 -5.04
C SER A 76 9.59 15.95 -3.88
N LEU A 77 9.16 16.73 -2.88
CA LEU A 77 9.91 17.00 -1.65
C LEU A 77 10.10 15.74 -0.80
N HIS A 78 9.08 14.88 -0.71
CA HIS A 78 9.22 13.62 0.04
C HIS A 78 10.06 12.59 -0.72
N LEU A 79 9.93 12.51 -2.05
CA LEU A 79 10.75 11.64 -2.90
C LEU A 79 12.25 11.99 -2.83
N SER A 80 12.60 13.27 -2.64
CA SER A 80 14.02 13.66 -2.46
C SER A 80 14.62 13.19 -1.13
N LYS A 81 13.77 12.87 -0.13
CA LYS A 81 14.19 12.37 1.18
C LYS A 81 14.32 10.84 1.25
N LEU A 82 13.96 10.12 0.18
CA LEU A 82 14.05 8.65 0.12
C LEU A 82 15.45 8.16 0.51
N THR A 83 16.52 8.74 -0.05
CA THR A 83 17.90 8.31 0.21
C THR A 83 18.23 8.34 1.71
N ILE A 84 17.92 9.45 2.39
CA ILE A 84 18.20 9.62 3.82
C ILE A 84 17.36 8.64 4.65
N LYS A 85 16.09 8.45 4.31
CA LYS A 85 15.21 7.49 5.02
C LYS A 85 15.65 6.04 4.81
N ARG A 86 16.15 5.70 3.63
CA ARG A 86 16.72 4.38 3.33
C ARG A 86 18.02 4.12 4.07
N GLU A 87 18.90 5.11 4.16
CA GLU A 87 20.12 5.03 4.96
C GLU A 87 19.78 4.76 6.42
N ALA A 88 18.88 5.57 7.01
CA ALA A 88 18.40 5.36 8.37
C ALA A 88 17.69 4.00 8.57
N THR A 89 17.06 3.46 7.52
CA THR A 89 16.49 2.10 7.55
C THR A 89 17.59 1.04 7.59
N THR A 90 18.60 1.15 6.72
CA THR A 90 19.71 0.19 6.65
C THR A 90 20.63 0.23 7.87
N THR A 91 20.70 1.36 8.57
CA THR A 91 21.45 1.50 9.84
C THR A 91 20.57 1.28 11.07
N GLU A 92 19.29 0.92 10.88
CA GLU A 92 18.30 0.71 11.94
C GLU A 92 18.08 1.93 12.87
N GLN A 93 18.35 3.13 12.36
CA GLN A 93 18.21 4.41 13.08
C GLN A 93 16.84 5.08 12.89
N ILE A 94 15.87 4.37 12.32
CA ILE A 94 14.51 4.86 12.07
C ILE A 94 13.49 3.95 12.74
N SER A 95 12.45 4.55 13.35
CA SER A 95 11.36 3.78 13.91
C SER A 95 10.36 3.30 12.86
N THR A 96 9.66 2.20 13.14
CA THR A 96 8.56 1.72 12.28
C THR A 96 7.42 2.74 12.14
N ALA A 97 7.21 3.60 13.13
CA ALA A 97 6.24 4.69 13.07
C ALA A 97 6.68 5.77 12.07
N GLU A 98 7.96 6.16 12.09
CA GLU A 98 8.49 7.12 11.12
C GLU A 98 8.50 6.57 9.69
N ILE A 99 8.79 5.28 9.51
CA ILE A 99 8.62 4.61 8.20
C ILE A 99 7.16 4.73 7.78
N PHE A 100 6.23 4.32 8.64
CA PHE A 100 4.80 4.38 8.35
C PHE A 100 4.37 5.79 7.94
N ASP A 101 4.71 6.82 8.70
CA ASP A 101 4.31 8.19 8.43
C ASP A 101 4.91 8.72 7.12
N PHE A 102 6.21 8.49 6.93
CA PHE A 102 6.93 8.95 5.75
C PHE A 102 6.33 8.40 4.45
N TYR A 103 6.12 7.08 4.38
CA TYR A 103 5.58 6.46 3.17
C TYR A 103 4.07 6.68 3.04
N THR A 104 3.29 6.55 4.12
CA THR A 104 1.83 6.57 4.04
C THR A 104 1.29 7.98 3.82
N PHE A 105 1.71 8.93 4.66
CA PHE A 105 1.19 10.30 4.62
C PHE A 105 2.03 11.22 3.73
N GLY A 106 3.35 11.00 3.68
CA GLY A 106 4.24 11.82 2.85
C GLY A 106 4.19 11.50 1.36
N LEU A 107 3.88 10.25 0.99
CA LEU A 107 3.97 9.79 -0.40
C LEU A 107 2.68 9.13 -0.92
N ILE A 108 2.25 8.02 -0.33
CA ILE A 108 1.17 7.19 -0.87
C ILE A 108 -0.17 7.96 -0.86
N THR A 109 -0.54 8.59 0.24
CA THR A 109 -1.81 9.33 0.33
C THR A 109 -1.88 10.49 -0.67
N PRO A 110 -0.87 11.38 -0.77
CA PRO A 110 -0.83 12.41 -1.82
C PRO A 110 -0.85 11.85 -3.24
N LEU A 111 -0.19 10.71 -3.50
CA LEU A 111 -0.23 10.06 -4.82
C LEU A 111 -1.64 9.53 -5.15
N ILE A 112 -2.35 8.96 -4.17
CA ILE A 112 -3.75 8.53 -4.33
C ILE A 112 -4.68 9.73 -4.58
N GLN A 113 -4.44 10.87 -3.92
CA GLN A 113 -5.19 12.10 -4.20
C GLN A 113 -4.92 12.60 -5.63
N LEU A 114 -3.65 12.62 -6.03
CA LEU A 114 -3.23 13.06 -7.36
C LEU A 114 -3.82 12.18 -8.47
N ILE A 115 -3.76 10.85 -8.31
CA ILE A 115 -4.29 9.92 -9.32
C ILE A 115 -5.83 10.02 -9.43
N SER A 116 -6.51 10.29 -8.33
CA SER A 116 -7.96 10.55 -8.32
C SER A 116 -8.28 11.83 -9.12
N SER A 117 -7.52 12.90 -8.87
CA SER A 117 -7.66 14.17 -9.58
C SER A 117 -7.38 14.04 -11.08
N PHE A 118 -6.34 13.30 -11.47
CA PHE A 118 -6.03 13.04 -12.89
C PHE A 118 -7.06 12.16 -13.58
N SER A 119 -7.66 11.20 -12.87
CA SER A 119 -8.69 10.33 -13.43
C SER A 119 -9.92 11.11 -13.87
N LEU A 120 -10.28 12.19 -13.17
CA LEU A 120 -11.38 13.09 -13.54
C LEU A 120 -11.11 13.89 -14.82
N LYS A 121 -9.84 14.05 -15.22
CA LYS A 121 -9.45 14.78 -16.44
C LYS A 121 -9.47 13.90 -17.70
N ILE A 122 -9.77 12.60 -17.60
CA ILE A 122 -9.86 11.72 -18.77
C ILE A 122 -11.12 12.05 -19.57
N LYS A 123 -10.95 12.47 -20.83
CA LYS A 123 -12.06 12.74 -21.73
C LYS A 123 -12.88 11.47 -22.01
N ASN A 124 -14.21 11.62 -22.01
CA ASN A 124 -15.18 10.56 -22.33
C ASN A 124 -15.10 9.32 -21.42
N ILE A 125 -14.52 9.43 -20.22
CA ILE A 125 -14.55 8.34 -19.25
C ILE A 125 -15.90 8.33 -18.52
N HIS A 126 -16.44 7.14 -18.30
CA HIS A 126 -17.65 7.00 -17.49
C HIS A 126 -17.32 7.29 -16.01
N PRO A 127 -18.11 8.11 -15.27
CA PRO A 127 -17.83 8.42 -13.87
C PRO A 127 -17.65 7.19 -12.98
N ASN A 128 -18.48 6.13 -13.18
CA ASN A 128 -18.33 4.87 -12.45
C ASN A 128 -16.94 4.24 -12.61
N ALA A 129 -16.31 4.35 -13.78
CA ALA A 129 -14.97 3.79 -13.98
C ALA A 129 -13.92 4.54 -13.16
N VAL A 130 -14.05 5.86 -13.04
CA VAL A 130 -13.17 6.68 -12.18
C VAL A 130 -13.38 6.30 -10.72
N SER A 131 -14.63 6.23 -10.25
CA SER A 131 -14.94 5.85 -8.87
C SER A 131 -14.49 4.43 -8.54
N ALA A 132 -14.74 3.46 -9.42
CA ALA A 132 -14.27 2.08 -9.27
C ALA A 132 -12.75 2.04 -9.11
N PHE A 133 -12.02 2.74 -9.99
CA PHE A 133 -10.56 2.79 -9.93
C PHE A 133 -10.03 3.38 -8.61
N VAL A 134 -10.62 4.48 -8.14
CA VAL A 134 -10.24 5.09 -6.85
C VAL A 134 -10.55 4.15 -5.68
N PHE A 135 -11.72 3.50 -5.67
CA PHE A 135 -12.05 2.52 -4.63
C PHE A 135 -11.13 1.30 -4.66
N PHE A 136 -10.72 0.84 -5.83
CA PHE A 136 -9.77 -0.25 -5.97
C PHE A 136 -8.40 0.11 -5.37
N ILE A 137 -7.88 1.29 -5.68
CA ILE A 137 -6.59 1.76 -5.12
C ILE A 137 -6.67 1.90 -3.59
N GLN A 138 -7.77 2.47 -3.08
CA GLN A 138 -7.98 2.60 -1.64
C GLN A 138 -8.07 1.23 -0.97
N TRP A 139 -8.81 0.30 -1.56
CA TRP A 139 -8.87 -1.07 -1.06
C TRP A 139 -7.49 -1.72 -1.00
N LYS A 140 -6.70 -1.63 -2.08
CA LYS A 140 -5.33 -2.15 -2.14
C LYS A 140 -4.44 -1.51 -1.06
N GLU A 141 -4.53 -0.20 -0.85
CA GLU A 141 -3.80 0.46 0.21
C GLU A 141 -4.18 -0.07 1.60
N LYS A 142 -5.47 -0.27 1.89
CA LYS A 142 -5.91 -0.84 3.17
C LYS A 142 -5.44 -2.29 3.38
N VAL A 143 -5.35 -3.09 2.32
CA VAL A 143 -4.70 -4.42 2.40
C VAL A 143 -3.20 -4.28 2.70
N GLY A 144 -2.53 -3.30 2.09
CA GLY A 144 -1.13 -2.99 2.37
C GLY A 144 -0.90 -2.54 3.82
N LEU A 145 -1.87 -1.85 4.41
CA LEU A 145 -1.86 -1.47 5.83
C LEU A 145 -2.09 -2.66 6.75
N GLU A 146 -2.91 -3.65 6.37
CA GLU A 146 -3.07 -4.88 7.14
C GLU A 146 -1.77 -5.65 7.21
N ARG A 147 -1.06 -5.78 6.07
CA ARG A 147 0.28 -6.38 6.03
C ARG A 147 1.18 -5.78 7.09
N LEU A 148 1.14 -4.46 7.28
CA LEU A 148 1.96 -3.72 8.23
C LEU A 148 1.48 -3.82 9.69
N ILE A 149 0.19 -3.58 9.91
CA ILE A 149 -0.41 -3.49 11.24
C ILE A 149 -0.33 -4.84 11.93
N LEU A 150 -0.57 -5.94 11.21
CA LEU A 150 -0.52 -7.29 11.77
C LEU A 150 0.89 -7.77 12.14
N LEU A 151 1.96 -7.20 11.55
CA LEU A 151 3.34 -7.48 12.00
C LEU A 151 3.53 -7.16 13.49
N ARG A 152 2.86 -6.11 14.00
CA ARG A 152 2.93 -5.77 15.42
C ARG A 152 2.47 -6.94 16.29
N GLY A 153 1.32 -7.54 15.96
CA GLY A 153 0.74 -8.64 16.71
C GLY A 153 1.62 -9.88 16.66
N PHE A 154 2.16 -10.23 15.49
CA PHE A 154 3.02 -11.42 15.35
C PHE A 154 4.34 -11.31 16.12
N ILE A 155 4.91 -10.11 16.26
CA ILE A 155 6.19 -9.92 16.97
C ILE A 155 6.02 -9.70 18.46
N LYS A 156 5.02 -8.91 18.85
CA LYS A 156 4.81 -8.52 20.25
C LYS A 156 3.84 -9.44 20.99
N HIS A 157 3.26 -10.44 20.31
CA HIS A 157 2.16 -11.27 20.82
C HIS A 157 1.00 -10.42 21.38
N ASP A 158 0.73 -9.28 20.72
CA ASP A 158 -0.14 -8.22 21.23
C ASP A 158 -1.60 -8.37 20.74
N PHE A 159 -1.97 -9.55 20.23
CA PHE A 159 -3.29 -9.80 19.64
C PHE A 159 -4.42 -9.79 20.68
N ASP A 160 -4.11 -9.89 21.97
CA ASP A 160 -5.08 -9.79 23.08
C ASP A 160 -5.30 -8.34 23.56
N ASN A 161 -4.57 -7.37 23.00
CA ASN A 161 -4.73 -5.96 23.34
C ASN A 161 -5.99 -5.38 22.69
N ASN A 162 -6.91 -4.85 23.50
CA ASN A 162 -8.20 -4.33 23.03
C ASN A 162 -8.06 -3.18 22.02
N GLU A 163 -7.19 -2.20 22.27
CA GLU A 163 -6.96 -1.07 21.35
C GLU A 163 -6.45 -1.57 19.99
N TYR A 164 -5.55 -2.56 20.03
CA TYR A 164 -5.02 -3.16 18.82
C TYR A 164 -6.07 -3.96 18.04
N GLN A 165 -6.92 -4.73 18.73
CA GLN A 165 -8.04 -5.44 18.11
C GLN A 165 -9.05 -4.48 17.47
N GLU A 166 -9.43 -3.41 18.15
CA GLU A 166 -10.33 -2.37 17.61
C GLU A 166 -9.75 -1.74 16.34
N ARG A 167 -8.44 -1.46 16.32
CA ARG A 167 -7.76 -0.95 15.14
C ARG A 167 -7.77 -1.93 13.97
N ILE A 168 -7.61 -3.22 14.22
CA ILE A 168 -7.68 -4.27 13.20
C ILE A 168 -9.11 -4.37 12.65
N GLU A 169 -10.12 -4.38 13.53
CA GLU A 169 -11.52 -4.43 13.15
C GLU A 169 -11.91 -3.24 12.28
N PHE A 170 -11.53 -2.03 12.69
CA PHE A 170 -11.74 -0.81 11.90
C PHE A 170 -11.12 -0.93 10.50
N LEU A 171 -9.88 -1.42 10.42
CA LEU A 171 -9.19 -1.62 9.14
C LEU A 171 -9.90 -2.64 8.24
N PHE A 172 -10.40 -3.75 8.80
CA PHE A 172 -11.16 -4.75 8.04
C PHE A 172 -12.48 -4.18 7.53
N ASN A 173 -13.14 -3.34 8.33
CA ASN A 173 -14.36 -2.63 7.90
C ASN A 173 -14.07 -1.66 6.75
N GLU A 174 -12.97 -0.88 6.81
CA GLU A 174 -12.54 -0.02 5.70
C GLU A 174 -12.28 -0.84 4.43
N GLN A 175 -11.54 -1.95 4.53
CA GLN A 175 -11.29 -2.83 3.38
C GLN A 175 -12.58 -3.36 2.76
N ASN A 176 -13.51 -3.83 3.60
CA ASN A 176 -14.80 -4.35 3.13
C ASN A 176 -15.63 -3.27 2.44
N TYR A 177 -15.63 -2.04 2.98
CA TYR A 177 -16.28 -0.90 2.35
C TYR A 177 -15.69 -0.62 0.96
N TYR A 178 -14.37 -0.43 0.85
CA TYR A 178 -13.74 -0.13 -0.43
C TYR A 178 -13.89 -1.25 -1.45
N LYS A 179 -13.77 -2.52 -1.02
CA LYS A 179 -14.00 -3.69 -1.87
C LYS A 179 -15.41 -3.71 -2.44
N LYS A 180 -16.44 -3.57 -1.59
CA LYS A 180 -17.84 -3.58 -2.02
C LYS A 180 -18.15 -2.42 -2.96
N SER A 181 -17.63 -1.23 -2.65
CA SER A 181 -17.79 -0.04 -3.50
C SER A 181 -17.15 -0.23 -4.88
N PHE A 182 -15.94 -0.79 -4.95
CA PHE A 182 -15.31 -1.18 -6.22
C PHE A 182 -16.18 -2.17 -7.00
N ILE A 183 -16.59 -3.29 -6.39
CA ILE A 183 -17.37 -4.34 -7.06
C ILE A 183 -18.69 -3.77 -7.61
N SER A 184 -19.35 -2.89 -6.87
CA SER A 184 -20.63 -2.29 -7.30
C SER A 184 -20.53 -1.41 -8.54
N LEU A 185 -19.32 -0.95 -8.89
CA LEU A 185 -19.06 -0.04 -10.01
C LEU A 185 -18.19 -0.65 -11.12
N ALA A 186 -17.50 -1.75 -10.83
CA ALA A 186 -16.64 -2.46 -11.75
C ALA A 186 -17.44 -3.19 -12.83
N THR A 187 -16.85 -3.33 -14.02
CA THR A 187 -17.42 -4.19 -15.08
C THR A 187 -17.36 -5.66 -14.68
N ILE A 188 -18.14 -6.52 -15.35
CA ILE A 188 -18.10 -7.97 -15.12
C ILE A 188 -16.67 -8.51 -15.31
N GLU A 189 -16.00 -8.12 -16.40
CA GLU A 189 -14.61 -8.52 -16.68
C GLU A 189 -13.64 -8.08 -15.55
N GLN A 190 -13.80 -6.88 -15.00
CA GLN A 190 -12.97 -6.40 -13.88
C GLN A 190 -13.24 -7.18 -12.59
N GLN A 191 -14.50 -7.56 -12.34
CA GLN A 191 -14.87 -8.40 -11.21
C GLN A 191 -14.26 -9.79 -11.35
N GLU A 192 -14.36 -10.41 -12.52
CA GLU A 192 -13.77 -11.72 -12.82
C GLU A 192 -12.25 -11.72 -12.65
N ILE A 193 -11.54 -10.68 -13.14
CA ILE A 193 -10.10 -10.54 -12.93
C ILE A 193 -9.78 -10.51 -11.43
N VAL A 194 -10.51 -9.70 -10.65
CA VAL A 194 -10.28 -9.61 -9.20
C VAL A 194 -10.64 -10.91 -8.50
N GLU A 195 -11.71 -11.59 -8.87
CA GLU A 195 -12.07 -12.88 -8.29
C GLU A 195 -11.00 -13.94 -8.56
N SER A 196 -10.46 -13.98 -9.78
CA SER A 196 -9.38 -14.92 -10.14
C SER A 196 -8.09 -14.72 -9.35
N ILE A 197 -7.75 -13.46 -8.99
CA ILE A 197 -6.59 -13.17 -8.14
C ILE A 197 -6.79 -13.77 -6.74
N TYR A 198 -8.04 -13.86 -6.27
CA TYR A 198 -8.40 -14.31 -4.93
C TYR A 198 -8.73 -15.81 -4.88
N ASP A 199 -8.75 -16.50 -6.02
CA ASP A 199 -9.03 -17.93 -6.15
C ASP A 199 -7.75 -18.77 -6.04
N VAL A 200 -7.01 -18.62 -4.94
CA VAL A 200 -5.87 -19.47 -4.61
C VAL A 200 -5.89 -19.91 -3.14
N PRO A 201 -5.36 -21.11 -2.80
CA PRO A 201 -5.43 -21.67 -1.42
C PRO A 201 -4.87 -20.76 -0.33
N ASP A 202 -3.90 -19.90 -0.67
CA ASP A 202 -3.32 -18.90 0.25
C ASP A 202 -4.38 -17.96 0.84
N PHE A 203 -5.45 -17.65 0.09
CA PHE A 203 -6.54 -16.79 0.57
C PHE A 203 -7.42 -17.46 1.62
N GLU A 204 -7.55 -18.79 1.59
CA GLU A 204 -8.26 -19.50 2.66
C GLU A 204 -7.53 -19.35 4.00
N ILE A 205 -6.19 -19.37 3.99
CA ILE A 205 -5.37 -19.16 5.19
C ILE A 205 -5.56 -17.73 5.69
N LEU A 206 -5.50 -16.73 4.80
CA LEU A 206 -5.76 -15.34 5.16
C LEU A 206 -7.16 -15.14 5.77
N ASN A 207 -8.19 -15.75 5.17
CA ASN A 207 -9.55 -15.67 5.68
C ASN A 207 -9.69 -16.34 7.05
N LYS A 208 -9.00 -17.47 7.29
CA LYS A 208 -8.95 -18.11 8.62
C LYS A 208 -8.28 -17.22 9.66
N ILE A 209 -7.14 -16.59 9.32
CA ILE A 209 -6.46 -15.63 10.21
C ILE A 209 -7.39 -14.47 10.56
N ARG A 210 -8.04 -13.85 9.56
CA ARG A 210 -8.98 -12.74 9.80
C ARG A 210 -10.17 -13.16 10.67
N ALA A 211 -10.77 -14.31 10.41
CA ALA A 211 -11.89 -14.82 11.19
C ALA A 211 -11.51 -15.02 12.68
N GLN A 212 -10.31 -15.51 12.95
CA GLN A 212 -9.81 -15.70 14.31
C GLN A 212 -9.54 -14.37 15.03
N LEU A 213 -8.94 -13.40 14.33
CA LEU A 213 -8.75 -12.05 14.85
C LEU A 213 -10.09 -11.37 15.18
N SER A 214 -11.11 -11.52 14.33
CA SER A 214 -12.45 -11.00 14.58
C SER A 214 -13.18 -11.68 15.74
N GLN A 215 -12.89 -12.96 16.00
CA GLN A 215 -13.42 -13.70 17.15
C GLN A 215 -12.66 -13.43 18.45
N LYS A 216 -11.61 -12.58 18.42
CA LYS A 216 -10.72 -12.30 19.55
C LYS A 216 -10.16 -13.58 20.17
N ASN A 217 -9.93 -14.59 19.34
CA ASN A 217 -9.43 -15.90 19.76
C ASN A 217 -8.09 -16.16 19.06
N VAL A 218 -6.99 -15.97 19.79
CA VAL A 218 -5.65 -16.25 19.29
C VAL A 218 -5.47 -17.78 19.24
N SER A 219 -5.72 -18.34 18.07
CA SER A 219 -5.57 -19.78 17.84
C SER A 219 -4.11 -20.20 17.59
N ASP A 220 -3.90 -21.51 17.51
CA ASP A 220 -2.69 -22.17 17.02
C ASP A 220 -2.09 -21.53 15.75
N ILE A 221 -2.90 -21.13 14.76
CA ILE A 221 -2.37 -20.61 13.47
C ILE A 221 -1.62 -19.30 13.68
N ILE A 222 -2.23 -18.35 14.40
CA ILE A 222 -1.64 -17.04 14.69
C ILE A 222 -0.40 -17.20 15.58
N SER A 223 -0.40 -18.18 16.48
CA SER A 223 0.74 -18.47 17.36
C SER A 223 1.93 -19.14 16.66
N LYS A 224 1.70 -19.81 15.50
CA LYS A 224 2.72 -20.63 14.81
C LYS A 224 3.30 -19.96 13.56
N ILE A 225 2.57 -19.03 12.93
CA ILE A 225 3.02 -18.36 11.71
C ILE A 225 4.21 -17.44 11.99
N GLN A 226 5.27 -17.54 11.17
CA GLN A 226 6.39 -16.60 11.27
C GLN A 226 6.03 -15.26 10.63
N VAL A 227 6.70 -14.21 11.08
CA VAL A 227 6.48 -12.83 10.62
C VAL A 227 6.77 -12.70 9.12
N SER A 228 7.83 -13.35 8.65
CA SER A 228 8.20 -13.44 7.24
C SER A 228 7.14 -14.19 6.42
N ASP A 229 6.64 -15.33 6.91
CA ASP A 229 5.59 -16.11 6.26
C ASP A 229 4.30 -15.31 6.13
N TRP A 230 3.90 -14.58 7.19
CA TRP A 230 2.77 -13.65 7.15
C TRP A 230 2.99 -12.59 6.07
N PHE A 231 4.16 -11.96 6.06
CA PHE A 231 4.49 -10.91 5.11
C PHE A 231 4.39 -11.43 3.67
N GLU A 232 4.93 -12.60 3.39
CA GLU A 232 4.88 -13.22 2.06
C GLU A 232 3.45 -13.60 1.68
N LEU A 233 2.70 -14.22 2.60
CA LEU A 233 1.32 -14.65 2.38
C LEU A 233 0.42 -13.48 1.99
N ILE A 234 0.40 -12.40 2.78
CA ILE A 234 -0.43 -11.23 2.48
C ILE A 234 0.09 -10.44 1.27
N SER A 235 1.38 -10.55 0.93
CA SER A 235 1.94 -9.91 -0.27
C SER A 235 1.43 -10.52 -1.57
N LYS A 236 0.99 -11.79 -1.57
CA LYS A 236 0.34 -12.43 -2.74
C LYS A 236 -0.99 -11.78 -3.11
N LYS A 237 -1.58 -10.99 -2.22
CA LYS A 237 -2.85 -10.26 -2.42
C LYS A 237 -2.68 -8.87 -3.04
N LEU A 238 -1.44 -8.36 -3.14
CA LEU A 238 -1.12 -6.95 -3.40
C LEU A 238 -0.49 -6.69 -4.76
#